data_AF-A0A0Q0HLF3-F1
#
_entry.id   AF-A0A0Q0HLF3-F1
#
_cell.length_a   1.000
_cell.length_b   1.000
_cell.length_c   1.000
_cell.angle_alpha   90.00
_cell.angle_beta   90.00
_cell.angle_gamma   90.00
#
_symmetry.space_group_name_H-M   'P 1'
#
loop_
_entity.id
_entity.type
_entity.pdbx_description
1 polymer ?
#
loop_
_entity_poly.entity_id
_entity_poly.type
_entity_poly.pdbx_seq_one_letter_code
_entity_poly.pdbx_strand_id
1 'polypeptide(L)'
;MSREVRQITPDVQEIIQQALRSLLGKGFVIALFGSEDTTGAMHYHLRIDHDATGLGIEHHDNVEDGFIDDIFMLATRMKTMLKQRETLSRMHGGSQVTGQVRLLTWINDDSNQTVLQTAGDAGRECLNALRGRRMAG
;
A
#
# COMPACT_ATOMS: atom_id res chain seq x y z
N MET A 1 7.27 -7.87 19.42
CA MET A 1 6.83 -6.78 18.54
C MET A 1 8.08 -6.19 17.91
N SER A 2 8.24 -6.35 16.59
CA SER A 2 9.50 -6.11 15.85
C SER A 2 9.54 -4.64 15.41
N ARG A 3 10.28 -3.82 16.17
CA ARG A 3 10.64 -2.42 15.83
C ARG A 3 11.88 -2.41 14.94
N GLU A 4 11.79 -2.49 13.62
CA GLU A 4 13.03 -2.68 12.83
C GLU A 4 13.20 -1.87 11.55
N VAL A 5 12.15 -1.32 10.94
CA VAL A 5 12.32 -0.50 9.74
C VAL A 5 12.16 0.97 10.10
N ARG A 6 13.30 1.65 10.22
CA ARG A 6 13.39 3.10 10.45
C ARG A 6 13.79 3.89 9.19
N GLN A 7 14.23 3.17 8.16
CA GLN A 7 14.67 3.72 6.89
C GLN A 7 14.27 2.76 5.77
N ILE A 8 13.84 3.30 4.64
CA ILE A 8 13.55 2.52 3.43
C ILE A 8 14.81 2.55 2.56
N THR A 9 15.73 1.63 2.83
CA THR A 9 16.88 1.39 1.94
C THR A 9 16.41 0.73 0.64
N PRO A 10 17.23 0.73 -0.43
CA PRO A 10 16.84 0.07 -1.70
C PRO A 10 16.39 -1.39 -1.54
N ASP A 11 17.05 -2.15 -0.66
CA ASP A 11 16.68 -3.55 -0.39
C ASP A 11 15.33 -3.66 0.34
N VAL A 12 15.09 -2.79 1.34
CA VAL A 12 13.80 -2.73 2.06
C VAL A 12 12.68 -2.35 1.08
N GLN A 13 12.95 -1.37 0.21
CA GLN A 13 12.04 -0.94 -0.84
C GLN A 13 11.69 -2.10 -1.78
N GLU A 14 12.70 -2.86 -2.24
CA GLU A 14 12.49 -4.01 -3.11
C GLU A 14 11.61 -5.08 -2.45
N ILE A 15 11.90 -5.43 -1.19
CA ILE A 15 11.14 -6.44 -0.45
C ILE A 15 9.68 -6.02 -0.26
N ILE A 16 9.44 -4.78 0.17
CA ILE A 16 8.07 -4.28 0.37
C ILE A 16 7.32 -4.23 -0.97
N GLN A 17 7.93 -3.68 -2.02
CA GLN A 17 7.29 -3.63 -3.34
C GLN A 17 7.02 -5.02 -3.88
N GLN A 18 7.92 -5.99 -3.70
CA GLN A 18 7.70 -7.36 -4.15
C GLN A 18 6.55 -8.02 -3.40
N ALA A 19 6.48 -7.85 -2.08
CA ALA A 19 5.37 -8.37 -1.28
C ALA A 19 4.03 -7.70 -1.68
N LEU A 20 4.02 -6.40 -1.99
CA LEU A 20 2.83 -5.72 -2.52
C LEU A 20 2.44 -6.25 -3.91
N ARG A 21 3.40 -6.53 -4.80
CA ARG A 21 3.12 -7.16 -6.12
C ARG A 21 2.49 -8.54 -5.95
N SER A 22 3.01 -9.35 -5.04
CA SER A 22 2.43 -10.66 -4.72
C SER A 22 1.02 -10.52 -4.15
N LEU A 23 0.79 -9.57 -3.24
CA LEU A 23 -0.52 -9.29 -2.67
C LEU A 23 -1.51 -8.82 -3.74
N LEU A 24 -1.15 -7.86 -4.58
CA LEU A 24 -2.08 -7.21 -5.51
C LEU A 24 -2.32 -8.06 -6.78
N GLY A 25 -1.28 -8.70 -7.29
CA GLY A 25 -1.30 -9.48 -8.52
C GLY A 25 -1.04 -8.65 -9.78
N LYS A 26 -1.29 -9.25 -10.94
CA LYS A 26 -1.06 -8.61 -12.26
C LYS A 26 -1.98 -7.40 -12.47
N GLY A 27 -1.49 -6.42 -13.24
CA GLY A 27 -2.23 -5.21 -13.59
C GLY A 27 -2.11 -4.08 -12.57
N PHE A 28 -1.31 -4.25 -11.52
CA PHE A 28 -0.95 -3.19 -10.58
C PHE A 28 0.48 -2.71 -10.81
N VAL A 29 0.67 -1.40 -10.84
CA VAL A 29 1.97 -0.73 -10.86
C VAL A 29 2.19 -0.11 -9.48
N ILE A 30 3.36 -0.36 -8.90
CA ILE A 30 3.65 -0.02 -7.50
C ILE A 30 4.99 0.69 -7.47
N ALA A 31 5.01 1.85 -6.80
CA ALA A 31 6.21 2.59 -6.50
C ALA A 31 6.20 2.98 -5.02
N LEU A 32 7.27 2.63 -4.31
CA LEU A 32 7.52 3.01 -2.93
C LEU A 32 8.88 3.70 -2.88
N PHE A 33 8.99 4.83 -2.21
CA PHE A 33 10.26 5.52 -1.98
C PHE A 33 10.37 5.99 -0.54
N GLY A 34 11.58 5.92 0.02
CA GLY A 34 11.93 6.60 1.27
C GLY A 34 12.57 7.95 0.99
N SER A 35 12.31 8.92 1.86
CA SER A 35 13.05 10.19 1.88
C SER A 35 13.25 10.67 3.31
N GLU A 36 14.29 11.47 3.53
CA GLU A 36 14.57 12.11 4.81
C GLU A 36 14.24 13.61 4.67
N ASP A 37 13.51 14.17 5.63
CA ASP A 37 13.23 15.61 5.65
C ASP A 37 14.35 16.42 6.32
N THR A 38 14.18 17.74 6.36
CA THR A 38 15.17 18.66 6.96
C THR A 38 15.36 18.50 8.47
N THR A 39 14.46 17.78 9.14
CA THR A 39 14.53 17.49 10.58
C THR A 39 15.18 16.13 10.87
N GLY A 40 15.49 15.35 9.84
CA GLY A 40 16.00 13.99 9.94
C GLY A 40 14.90 12.94 10.12
N ALA A 41 13.63 13.31 9.97
CA ALA A 41 12.53 12.36 10.01
C ALA A 41 12.42 11.64 8.66
N MET A 42 12.19 10.33 8.73
CA MET A 42 12.06 9.48 7.56
C MET A 42 10.60 9.41 7.13
N HIS A 43 10.36 9.61 5.84
CA HIS A 43 9.05 9.61 5.19
C HIS A 43 9.02 8.56 4.10
N TYR A 44 7.83 8.04 3.82
CA TYR A 44 7.60 7.21 2.65
C TYR A 44 6.61 7.87 1.69
N HIS A 45 6.79 7.58 0.41
CA HIS A 45 5.85 7.89 -0.66
C HIS A 45 5.46 6.60 -1.35
N LEU A 46 4.18 6.23 -1.26
CA LEU A 46 3.59 5.07 -1.90
C LEU A 46 2.64 5.52 -3.00
N ARG A 47 2.79 4.90 -4.17
CA ARG A 47 1.84 4.99 -5.28
C ARG A 47 1.48 3.58 -5.75
N ILE A 48 0.19 3.30 -5.87
CA ILE A 48 -0.33 2.06 -6.44
C ILE A 48 -1.38 2.42 -7.49
N ASP A 49 -1.11 2.07 -8.75
CA ASP A 49 -2.02 2.26 -9.88
C ASP A 49 -2.52 0.90 -10.38
N HIS A 50 -3.75 0.86 -10.91
CA HIS A 50 -4.32 -0.31 -11.58
C HIS A 50 -4.57 -0.01 -13.06
N ASP A 51 -3.79 -0.64 -13.93
CA ASP A 51 -3.69 -0.31 -15.36
C ASP A 51 -5.03 -0.40 -16.09
N ALA A 52 -5.82 -1.43 -15.79
CA ALA A 52 -7.06 -1.70 -16.52
C ALA A 52 -8.18 -0.69 -16.19
N THR A 53 -8.13 -0.06 -15.02
CA THR A 53 -9.16 0.90 -14.59
C THR A 53 -8.64 2.34 -14.55
N GLY A 54 -7.33 2.56 -14.64
CA GLY A 54 -6.70 3.88 -14.47
C GLY A 54 -6.87 4.47 -13.06
N LEU A 55 -7.26 3.65 -12.07
CA LEU A 55 -7.42 4.11 -10.69
C LEU A 55 -6.11 3.97 -9.95
N GLY A 56 -5.79 4.95 -9.12
CA GLY A 56 -4.58 4.94 -8.32
C GLY A 56 -4.79 5.52 -6.93
N ILE A 57 -4.00 5.02 -5.99
CA ILE A 57 -3.85 5.59 -4.66
C ILE A 57 -2.44 6.16 -4.54
N GLU A 58 -2.37 7.32 -3.92
CA GLU A 58 -1.12 7.93 -3.51
C GLU A 58 -1.21 8.19 -2.00
N HIS A 59 -0.20 7.76 -1.27
CA HIS A 59 -0.14 7.89 0.18
C HIS A 59 1.28 8.25 0.60
N HIS A 60 1.39 9.22 1.49
CA HIS A 60 2.65 9.63 2.08
C HIS A 60 2.44 9.78 3.57
N ASP A 61 3.40 9.28 4.35
CA ASP A 61 3.40 9.42 5.81
C ASP A 61 4.81 9.19 6.36
N ASN A 62 4.97 9.38 7.67
CA ASN A 62 6.21 9.08 8.37
C ASN A 62 6.48 7.56 8.38
N VAL A 63 7.77 7.20 8.38
CA VAL A 63 8.23 5.83 8.65
C VAL A 63 8.24 5.61 10.17
N GLU A 64 7.09 5.20 10.70
CA GLU A 64 6.87 4.93 12.13
C GLU A 64 6.47 3.47 12.41
N ASP A 65 6.42 3.08 13.68
CA ASP A 65 5.95 1.75 14.09
C ASP A 65 4.52 1.52 13.55
N GLY A 66 4.36 0.56 12.62
CA GLY A 66 3.06 0.22 12.01
C GLY A 66 2.91 0.62 10.54
N PHE A 67 3.81 1.43 9.96
CA PHE A 67 3.65 1.91 8.58
C PHE A 67 3.51 0.78 7.53
N ILE A 68 4.17 -0.37 7.76
CA ILE A 68 4.02 -1.54 6.89
C ILE A 68 2.59 -2.06 6.95
N ASP A 69 2.01 -2.17 8.14
CA ASP A 69 0.63 -2.63 8.30
C ASP A 69 -0.34 -1.68 7.56
N ASP A 70 -0.12 -0.37 7.65
CA ASP A 70 -0.93 0.64 6.97
C ASP A 70 -0.85 0.53 5.43
N ILE A 71 0.37 0.39 4.89
CA ILE A 71 0.59 0.19 3.45
C ILE A 71 -0.15 -1.07 2.95
N PHE A 72 -0.05 -2.19 3.67
CA PHE A 72 -0.70 -3.44 3.29
C PHE A 72 -2.22 -3.38 3.47
N MET A 73 -2.71 -2.65 4.46
CA MET A 73 -4.13 -2.37 4.64
C MET A 73 -4.68 -1.60 3.44
N LEU A 74 -4.00 -0.52 3.06
CA LEU A 74 -4.39 0.34 1.95
C LEU A 74 -4.41 -0.43 0.62
N ALA A 75 -3.37 -1.21 0.34
CA ALA A 75 -3.28 -2.07 -0.84
C ALA A 75 -4.41 -3.12 -0.88
N THR A 76 -4.70 -3.78 0.25
CA THR A 76 -5.74 -4.80 0.33
C THR A 76 -7.13 -4.22 0.13
N ARG A 77 -7.39 -3.04 0.70
CA ARG A 77 -8.65 -2.30 0.49
C ARG A 77 -8.83 -1.93 -0.97
N MET A 78 -7.81 -1.37 -1.63
CA MET A 78 -7.86 -1.08 -3.07
C MET A 78 -8.17 -2.33 -3.89
N LYS A 79 -7.46 -3.45 -3.64
CA LYS A 79 -7.71 -4.72 -4.33
C LYS A 79 -9.13 -5.22 -4.13
N THR A 80 -9.66 -5.13 -2.92
CA THR A 80 -11.00 -5.60 -2.57
C THR A 80 -12.08 -4.76 -3.24
N MET A 81 -11.91 -3.44 -3.22
CA MET A 81 -12.79 -2.50 -3.91
C MET A 81 -12.85 -2.78 -5.42
N LEU A 82 -11.70 -3.01 -6.06
CA LEU A 82 -11.64 -3.32 -7.50
C LEU A 82 -12.34 -4.64 -7.87
N LYS A 83 -12.48 -5.59 -6.92
CA LYS A 83 -13.25 -6.82 -7.14
C LYS A 83 -14.76 -6.58 -7.07
N GLN A 84 -15.22 -5.51 -6.42
CA GLN A 84 -16.64 -5.21 -6.28
C GLN A 84 -17.13 -4.45 -7.51
N ARG A 85 -17.76 -5.19 -8.44
CA ARG A 85 -18.29 -4.64 -9.71
C ARG A 85 -19.30 -3.51 -9.51
N GLU A 86 -20.10 -3.56 -8.46
CA GLU A 86 -21.08 -2.51 -8.12
C GLU A 86 -20.39 -1.19 -7.72
N THR A 87 -19.29 -1.28 -6.98
CA THR A 87 -18.46 -0.14 -6.57
C THR A 87 -17.86 0.56 -7.78
N LEU A 88 -17.31 -0.22 -8.73
CA LEU A 88 -16.83 0.30 -10.01
C LEU A 88 -17.96 0.93 -10.86
N SER A 89 -19.17 0.38 -10.80
CA SER A 89 -20.31 0.88 -11.58
C SER A 89 -20.83 2.21 -11.04
N ARG A 90 -20.83 2.41 -9.71
CA ARG A 90 -21.15 3.69 -9.07
C ARG A 90 -20.17 4.81 -9.43
N MET A 91 -18.90 4.45 -9.68
CA MET A 91 -17.86 5.42 -10.08
C MET A 91 -17.99 5.92 -11.52
N HIS A 92 -18.52 5.11 -12.45
CA HIS A 92 -18.73 5.55 -13.85
C HIS A 92 -19.83 6.62 -13.98
N GLY A 93 -20.63 6.86 -12.93
CA GLY A 93 -21.63 7.93 -12.86
C GLY A 93 -21.14 9.23 -12.20
N GLY A 94 -19.92 9.25 -11.66
CA GLY A 94 -19.32 10.43 -11.03
C GLY A 94 -18.55 11.27 -12.06
N SER A 95 -18.92 12.53 -12.20
CA SER A 95 -18.40 13.49 -13.19
C SER A 95 -16.88 13.41 -13.42
N GLN A 96 -16.48 13.05 -14.64
CA GLN A 96 -15.10 13.12 -15.16
C GLN A 96 -14.57 14.57 -15.30
N VAL A 97 -15.33 15.59 -14.92
CA VAL A 97 -15.09 16.99 -15.32
C VAL A 97 -13.96 17.69 -14.56
N THR A 98 -13.43 17.15 -13.44
CA THR A 98 -12.42 17.87 -12.65
C THR A 98 -11.07 17.16 -12.47
N GLY A 99 -10.86 15.97 -13.03
CA GLY A 99 -9.56 15.29 -12.97
C GLY A 99 -9.04 14.97 -11.55
N GLN A 100 -9.82 15.22 -10.51
CA GLN A 100 -9.50 14.87 -9.12
C GLN A 100 -10.36 13.69 -8.71
N VAL A 101 -9.87 12.47 -8.98
CA VAL A 101 -10.48 11.29 -8.38
C VAL A 101 -10.15 11.30 -6.88
N ARG A 102 -11.09 11.77 -6.05
CA ARG A 102 -11.02 11.64 -4.59
C ARG A 102 -11.29 10.18 -4.19
N LEU A 103 -10.27 9.34 -4.35
CA LEU A 103 -10.27 7.91 -4.02
C LEU A 103 -10.18 7.64 -2.51
N LEU A 104 -9.65 8.58 -1.72
CA LEU A 104 -9.31 8.36 -0.31
C LEU A 104 -10.53 8.26 0.63
N THR A 105 -11.66 8.90 0.33
CA THR A 105 -12.76 9.05 1.29
C THR A 105 -13.56 7.76 1.51
N TRP A 106 -13.49 6.78 0.59
CA TRP A 106 -14.31 5.55 0.65
C TRP A 106 -13.56 4.29 1.08
N ILE A 107 -12.22 4.33 1.06
CA ILE A 107 -11.38 3.22 1.53
C ILE A 107 -11.59 2.95 3.03
N ASN A 108 -12.14 3.89 3.78
CA ASN A 108 -12.28 3.79 5.23
C ASN A 108 -13.43 2.85 5.70
N ASP A 109 -14.50 2.71 4.92
CA ASP A 109 -15.73 2.04 5.38
C ASP A 109 -15.73 0.50 5.20
N ASP A 110 -14.85 -0.05 4.36
CA ASP A 110 -14.89 -1.48 4.00
C ASP A 110 -13.84 -2.32 4.77
N SER A 111 -13.77 -2.09 6.08
CA SER A 111 -12.90 -2.85 7.00
C SER A 111 -13.52 -4.20 7.37
N ASN A 112 -13.85 -5.01 6.36
CA ASN A 112 -14.32 -6.38 6.57
C ASN A 112 -13.18 -7.27 7.12
N GLN A 113 -13.51 -8.27 7.94
CA GLN A 113 -12.54 -9.19 8.56
C GLN A 113 -11.58 -9.83 7.56
N THR A 114 -12.05 -10.13 6.34
CA THR A 114 -11.21 -10.67 5.27
C THR A 114 -10.10 -9.71 4.84
N VAL A 115 -10.39 -8.40 4.79
CA VAL A 115 -9.40 -7.36 4.45
C VAL A 115 -8.35 -7.29 5.55
N LEU A 116 -8.77 -7.25 6.81
CA LEU A 116 -7.86 -7.20 7.97
C LEU A 116 -6.94 -8.43 8.00
N GLN A 117 -7.49 -9.63 7.78
CA GLN A 117 -6.73 -10.87 7.76
C GLN A 117 -5.74 -10.92 6.59
N THR A 118 -6.19 -10.61 5.37
CA THR A 118 -5.34 -10.64 4.17
C THR A 118 -4.19 -9.63 4.28
N ALA A 119 -4.47 -8.41 4.75
CA ALA A 119 -3.46 -7.39 4.98
C ALA A 119 -2.46 -7.83 6.06
N GLY A 120 -2.96 -8.37 7.17
CA GLY A 120 -2.11 -8.85 8.27
C GLY A 120 -1.25 -10.06 7.90
N ASP A 121 -1.74 -10.97 7.07
CA ASP A 121 -0.96 -12.12 6.57
C ASP A 121 0.19 -11.64 5.68
N ALA A 122 -0.12 -10.80 4.70
CA ALA A 122 0.86 -10.28 3.75
C ALA A 122 1.89 -9.35 4.42
N GLY A 123 1.45 -8.50 5.34
CA GLY A 123 2.35 -7.65 6.15
C GLY A 123 3.30 -8.48 7.01
N ARG A 124 2.81 -9.56 7.65
CA ARG A 124 3.66 -10.48 8.43
C ARG A 124 4.68 -11.22 7.56
N GLU A 125 4.29 -11.67 6.38
CA GLU A 125 5.23 -12.30 5.43
C GLU A 125 6.33 -11.32 5.01
N CYS A 126 5.96 -10.08 4.67
CA CYS A 126 6.91 -9.01 4.37
C CYS A 126 7.89 -8.76 5.52
N LEU A 127 7.38 -8.62 6.76
CA LEU A 127 8.21 -8.46 7.95
C LEU A 127 9.16 -9.63 8.19
N ASN A 128 8.72 -10.86 7.93
CA ASN A 128 9.58 -12.04 8.06
C ASN A 128 10.70 -12.03 7.00
N ALA A 129 10.40 -11.62 5.76
CA ALA A 129 11.41 -11.46 4.71
C ALA A 129 12.44 -10.38 5.05
N LEU A 130 11.99 -9.24 5.59
CA LEU A 130 12.85 -8.16 6.07
C LEU A 130 13.80 -8.63 7.19
N ARG A 131 13.27 -9.36 8.18
CA ARG A 131 14.09 -9.96 9.25
C ARG A 131 15.10 -10.97 8.71
N GLY A 132 14.66 -11.85 7.81
CA GLY A 132 15.53 -12.85 7.18
C GLY A 132 16.73 -12.24 6.47
N ARG A 133 16.53 -11.09 5.82
CA ARG A 133 17.62 -10.33 5.17
C ARG A 133 18.56 -9.67 6.16
N ARG A 134 18.06 -9.08 7.24
CA ARG A 134 18.92 -8.48 8.27
C ARG A 134 19.83 -9.51 8.95
N MET A 135 19.39 -10.76 9.07
CA MET A 135 20.19 -11.84 9.67
C MET A 135 21.24 -12.44 8.71
N ALA A 136 21.19 -12.08 7.42
CA ALA A 136 22.09 -12.59 6.38
C ALA A 136 23.21 -11.61 5.99
N GLY A 137 23.20 -10.40 6.54
CA GLY A 137 24.27 -9.40 6.43
C GLY A 137 25.02 -9.26 7.75
#